data_AF-A0A916XPI4-F1
#
_entry.id   AF-A0A916XPI4-F1
#
_cell.length_a   1.000
_cell.length_b   1.000
_cell.length_c   1.000
_cell.angle_alpha   90.00
_cell.angle_beta   90.00
_cell.angle_gamma   90.00
#
_symmetry.space_group_name_H-M   'P 1'
#
loop_
_entity.id
_entity.type
_entity.pdbx_description
1 polymer ?
#
loop_
_entity_poly.entity_id
_entity_poly.type
_entity_poly.pdbx_seq_one_letter_code
_entity_poly.pdbx_strand_id
1 'polypeptide(L)'
;MGIGKVAEQESLADVLRVANPAATSAPPAGQPDELGELAKYAGAESDAAYVRLQLDGHNKLLAIQDEYIKSGKNPPHVGIAKLARGQIKEHIELLNTIKQQAKA
;
A
#
# COMPACT_ATOMS: atom_id res chain seq x y z
N MET A 1 -10.64 -15.49 6.21
CA MET A 1 -9.96 -15.54 4.90
C MET A 1 -8.57 -14.94 5.07
N GLY A 2 -7.52 -15.76 5.20
CA GLY A 2 -6.15 -15.29 5.50
C GLY A 2 -5.06 -15.96 4.67
N ILE A 3 -5.44 -16.75 3.66
CA ILE A 3 -4.52 -17.61 2.92
C ILE A 3 -3.92 -16.89 1.69
N GLY A 4 -4.64 -15.90 1.12
CA GLY A 4 -4.15 -15.11 -0.02
C GLY A 4 -3.05 -14.10 0.35
N LYS A 5 -3.19 -13.43 1.50
CA LYS A 5 -2.27 -12.37 1.93
C LYS A 5 -0.84 -12.87 2.19
N VAL A 6 -0.71 -14.11 2.70
CA VAL A 6 0.60 -14.75 2.93
C VAL A 6 1.27 -15.14 1.62
N ALA A 7 0.51 -15.72 0.67
CA ALA A 7 1.02 -16.07 -0.66
C ALA A 7 1.47 -14.84 -1.46
N GLU A 8 0.78 -13.72 -1.33
CA GLU A 8 1.17 -12.44 -1.94
C GLU A 8 2.44 -11.84 -1.31
N GLN A 9 2.59 -11.94 0.01
CA GLN A 9 3.80 -11.48 0.69
C GLN A 9 5.01 -12.33 0.32
N GLU A 10 4.86 -13.65 0.18
CA GLU A 10 5.91 -14.54 -0.29
C GLU A 10 6.30 -14.21 -1.74
N SER A 11 5.32 -13.98 -2.62
CA SER A 11 5.58 -13.56 -4.01
C SER A 11 6.30 -12.21 -4.08
N LEU A 12 5.94 -11.24 -3.23
CA LEU A 12 6.62 -9.95 -3.16
C LEU A 12 8.06 -10.08 -2.64
N ALA A 13 8.28 -10.94 -1.65
CA ALA A 13 9.62 -11.22 -1.13
C ALA A 13 10.54 -11.81 -2.20
N ASP A 14 10.03 -12.73 -3.03
CA ASP A 14 10.79 -13.32 -4.13
C ASP A 14 11.15 -12.29 -5.22
N VAL A 15 10.21 -11.42 -5.60
CA VAL A 15 10.49 -10.37 -6.61
C VAL A 15 11.44 -9.31 -6.06
N LEU A 16 11.30 -8.91 -4.79
CA LEU A 16 12.23 -7.98 -4.14
C LEU A 16 13.63 -8.57 -4.03
N ARG A 17 13.76 -9.86 -3.70
CA ARG A 17 15.07 -10.55 -3.61
C ARG A 17 15.79 -10.57 -4.97
N VAL A 18 15.05 -10.72 -6.06
CA VAL A 18 15.59 -10.69 -7.43
C VAL A 18 16.00 -9.28 -7.85
N ALA A 19 15.26 -8.26 -7.45
CA ALA A 19 15.52 -6.88 -7.87
C ALA A 19 16.54 -6.13 -7.01
N ASN A 20 16.56 -6.38 -5.70
CA ASN A 20 17.52 -5.82 -4.76
C ASN A 20 17.57 -6.71 -3.49
N PRO A 21 18.58 -7.58 -3.34
CA PRO A 21 18.70 -8.47 -2.19
C PRO A 21 18.70 -7.77 -0.81
N ALA A 22 18.99 -6.47 -0.76
CA ALA A 22 19.00 -5.67 0.47
C ALA A 22 17.65 -5.02 0.82
N ALA A 23 16.65 -5.04 -0.08
CA ALA A 23 15.38 -4.32 0.10
C ALA A 23 14.46 -4.91 1.18
N THR A 24 14.74 -6.12 1.69
CA THR A 24 13.95 -6.80 2.73
C THR A 24 14.14 -6.24 4.14
N SER A 25 14.94 -5.18 4.31
CA SER A 25 15.37 -4.68 5.62
C SER A 25 14.93 -3.26 5.97
N ALA A 26 14.24 -2.54 5.07
CA ALA A 26 13.82 -1.17 5.30
C ALA A 26 12.35 -1.10 5.81
N PRO A 27 12.08 -0.54 7.01
CA PRO A 27 10.71 -0.22 7.40
C PRO A 27 10.15 0.86 6.45
N PRO A 28 8.85 0.82 6.11
CA PRO A 28 8.24 1.87 5.32
C PRO A 28 8.35 3.19 6.09
N ALA A 29 8.97 4.19 5.48
CA ALA A 29 9.00 5.54 6.04
C ALA A 29 7.58 6.10 6.02
N GLY A 30 6.86 6.00 7.14
CA GLY A 30 5.63 6.76 7.35
C GLY A 30 5.95 8.25 7.26
N GLN A 31 5.17 9.01 6.48
CA GLN A 31 5.32 10.46 6.44
C GLN A 31 4.98 11.03 7.83
N PRO A 32 5.88 11.80 8.45
CA PRO A 32 5.73 12.24 9.84
C PRO A 32 4.46 13.09 10.09
N ASP A 33 3.97 13.81 9.08
CA ASP A 33 2.77 14.65 9.20
C ASP A 33 1.46 13.85 9.27
N GLU A 34 1.36 12.70 8.62
CA GLU A 34 0.12 11.91 8.57
C GLU A 34 -0.18 11.25 9.93
N LEU A 35 0.86 10.88 10.66
CA LEU A 35 0.77 10.38 12.04
C LEU A 35 0.37 11.49 13.02
N GLY A 36 0.86 12.71 12.80
CA GLY A 36 0.51 13.89 13.60
C GLY A 36 -0.96 14.31 13.43
N GLU A 37 -1.51 14.18 12.22
CA GLU A 37 -2.94 14.41 11.97
C GLU A 37 -3.83 13.36 12.62
N LEU A 38 -3.40 12.09 12.65
CA LEU A 38 -4.16 11.02 13.28
C LEU A 38 -4.28 11.19 14.81
N ALA A 39 -3.23 11.72 15.44
CA ALA A 39 -3.17 11.95 16.88
C ALA A 39 -4.22 12.96 17.39
N LYS A 40 -4.88 13.70 16.50
CA LYS A 40 -5.93 14.68 16.83
C LYS A 40 -7.32 14.06 17.04
N TYR A 41 -7.52 12.80 16.67
CA TYR A 41 -8.81 12.12 16.71
C TYR A 41 -8.77 10.91 17.65
N ALA A 42 -9.86 10.65 18.38
CA ALA A 42 -10.00 9.51 19.29
C ALA A 42 -11.22 8.64 18.92
N GLY A 43 -11.14 7.33 19.17
CA GLY A 43 -12.24 6.40 18.88
C GLY A 43 -12.64 6.36 17.40
N ALA A 44 -13.94 6.29 17.10
CA ALA A 44 -14.45 6.11 15.73
C ALA A 44 -14.07 7.25 14.75
N GLU A 45 -13.82 8.45 15.25
CA GLU A 45 -13.33 9.58 14.43
C GLU A 45 -11.87 9.36 13.99
N SER A 46 -11.07 8.70 14.83
CA SER A 46 -9.70 8.29 14.51
C SER A 46 -9.70 7.20 13.43
N ASP A 47 -10.60 6.23 13.53
CA ASP A 47 -10.74 5.16 12.53
C ASP A 47 -11.14 5.71 11.15
N ALA A 48 -12.10 6.64 11.11
CA ALA A 48 -12.52 7.29 9.87
C ALA A 48 -11.41 8.15 9.24
N ALA A 49 -10.68 8.92 10.07
CA ALA A 49 -9.51 9.69 9.63
C ALA A 49 -8.39 8.79 9.11
N TYR A 50 -8.14 7.67 9.79
CA TYR A 50 -7.14 6.68 9.40
C TYR A 50 -7.47 6.07 8.04
N VAL A 51 -8.70 5.58 7.85
CA VAL A 51 -9.13 4.99 6.57
C VAL A 51 -9.05 6.03 5.45
N ARG A 52 -9.39 7.29 5.70
CA ARG A 52 -9.26 8.36 4.71
C ARG A 52 -7.81 8.61 4.30
N LEU A 53 -6.91 8.73 5.28
CA LEU A 53 -5.48 8.95 5.03
C LEU A 53 -4.85 7.76 4.29
N GLN A 54 -5.19 6.54 4.68
CA GLN A 54 -4.74 5.33 4.00
C GLN A 54 -5.22 5.30 2.53
N LEU A 55 -6.48 5.63 2.27
CA LEU A 55 -6.99 5.71 0.89
C LEU A 55 -6.25 6.77 0.07
N ASP A 56 -5.99 7.96 0.62
CA ASP A 56 -5.27 9.01 -0.09
C ASP A 56 -3.83 8.60 -0.41
N GLY A 57 -3.10 8.05 0.58
CA GLY A 57 -1.74 7.55 0.40
C GLY A 57 -1.66 6.43 -0.65
N HIS A 58 -2.60 5.46 -0.61
CA HIS A 58 -2.63 4.36 -1.59
C HIS A 58 -2.98 4.84 -3.01
N ASN A 59 -3.89 5.81 -3.17
CA ASN A 59 -4.20 6.38 -4.49
C ASN A 59 -3.01 7.14 -5.08
N LYS A 60 -2.27 7.91 -4.26
CA LYS A 60 -1.02 8.56 -4.67
C LYS A 60 0.03 7.53 -5.08
N LEU A 61 0.23 6.49 -4.27
CA LEU A 61 1.17 5.42 -4.58
C LEU A 61 0.80 4.67 -5.86
N LEU A 62 -0.49 4.41 -6.08
CA LEU A 62 -1.00 3.79 -7.30
C LEU A 62 -0.62 4.60 -8.54
N ALA A 63 -0.82 5.92 -8.50
CA ALA A 63 -0.46 6.82 -9.59
C ALA A 63 1.05 6.79 -9.90
N ILE A 64 1.90 6.76 -8.87
CA ILE A 64 3.36 6.63 -9.02
C ILE A 64 3.73 5.32 -9.70
N GLN A 65 3.14 4.20 -9.27
CA GLN A 65 3.41 2.89 -9.87
C GLN A 65 2.93 2.84 -11.33
N ASP A 66 1.73 3.36 -11.63
CA ASP A 66 1.20 3.40 -13.00
C ASP A 66 2.08 4.26 -13.93
N GLU A 67 2.64 5.36 -13.44
CA GLU A 67 3.58 6.19 -14.21
C GLU A 67 4.89 5.45 -14.46
N TYR A 68 5.45 4.80 -13.43
CA TYR A 68 6.68 4.03 -13.58
C TYR A 68 6.51 2.81 -14.50
N ILE A 69 5.35 2.16 -14.49
CA ILE A 69 5.05 1.05 -15.42
C ILE A 69 5.04 1.52 -16.87
N LYS A 70 4.57 2.75 -17.14
CA LYS A 70 4.50 3.31 -18.50
C LYS A 70 5.88 3.71 -19.04
N SER A 71 6.72 4.33 -18.20
CA SER A 71 7.96 4.99 -18.64
C SER A 71 9.25 4.29 -18.18
N GLY A 72 9.14 3.31 -17.28
CA GLY A 72 10.25 2.61 -16.65
C GLY A 72 11.10 1.79 -17.63
N LYS A 73 12.42 1.93 -17.53
CA LYS A 73 13.39 1.28 -18.43
C LYS A 73 14.04 0.02 -17.85
N ASN A 74 13.85 -0.27 -16.56
CA ASN A 74 14.41 -1.43 -15.88
C ASN A 74 13.33 -2.54 -15.78
N PRO A 75 13.42 -3.63 -16.57
CA PRO A 75 12.35 -4.62 -16.63
C PRO A 75 12.05 -5.32 -15.29
N PRO A 76 13.05 -5.73 -14.47
CA PRO A 76 12.80 -6.20 -13.10
C PRO A 76 12.00 -5.22 -12.24
N HIS A 77 12.36 -3.94 -12.26
CA HIS A 77 11.67 -2.92 -11.46
C HIS A 77 10.26 -2.66 -11.97
N VAL A 78 10.03 -2.70 -13.30
CA VAL A 78 8.69 -2.62 -13.87
C VAL A 78 7.84 -3.83 -13.46
N GLY A 79 8.46 -5.01 -13.32
CA GLY A 79 7.83 -6.20 -12.75
C GLY A 79 7.36 -5.99 -11.32
N ILE A 80 8.22 -5.45 -10.44
CA ILE A 80 7.84 -5.07 -9.07
C ILE A 80 6.70 -4.06 -9.07
N ALA A 81 6.79 -3.02 -9.89
CA ALA A 81 5.77 -1.98 -9.95
C ALA A 81 4.39 -2.56 -10.34
N LYS A 82 4.35 -3.53 -11.27
CA LYS A 82 3.11 -4.24 -11.63
C LYS A 82 2.55 -5.08 -10.49
N LEU A 83 3.41 -5.79 -9.75
CA LEU A 83 2.99 -6.57 -8.58
C LEU A 83 2.44 -5.64 -7.49
N ALA A 84 3.19 -4.59 -7.13
CA ALA A 84 2.78 -3.58 -6.17
C ALA A 84 1.45 -2.92 -6.57
N ARG A 85 1.24 -2.64 -7.87
CA ARG A 85 -0.03 -2.11 -8.38
C ARG A 85 -1.22 -2.99 -8.03
N GLY A 86 -1.08 -4.32 -8.13
CA GLY A 86 -2.11 -5.27 -7.76
C GLY A 86 -2.48 -5.14 -6.28
N GLN A 87 -1.47 -5.27 -5.42
CA GLN A 87 -1.64 -5.19 -3.96
C GLN A 87 -2.23 -3.85 -3.50
N ILE A 88 -1.81 -2.73 -4.10
CA ILE A 88 -2.35 -1.41 -3.78
C ILE A 88 -3.86 -1.34 -4.09
N LYS A 89 -4.31 -1.93 -5.21
CA LYS A 89 -5.73 -1.94 -5.56
C LYS A 89 -6.54 -2.77 -4.58
N GLU A 90 -6.05 -3.93 -4.20
CA GLU A 90 -6.71 -4.79 -3.20
C GLU A 90 -6.82 -4.10 -1.84
N HIS A 91 -5.77 -3.39 -1.41
CA HIS A 91 -5.81 -2.58 -0.19
C HIS A 91 -6.85 -1.45 -0.28
N ILE A 92 -6.95 -0.76 -1.42
CA ILE A 92 -7.97 0.28 -1.65
C ILE A 92 -9.39 -0.31 -1.55
N GLU A 93 -9.63 -1.48 -2.14
CA GLU A 93 -10.93 -2.16 -2.06
C GLU A 93 -11.27 -2.56 -0.62
N LEU A 94 -10.31 -3.09 0.13
CA LEU A 94 -10.46 -3.41 1.54
C LEU A 94 -10.79 -2.17 2.37
N LEU A 95 -10.05 -1.08 2.18
CA LEU A 95 -10.28 0.19 2.89
C LEU A 95 -11.66 0.79 2.56
N ASN A 96 -12.10 0.70 1.31
CA ASN A 96 -13.45 1.11 0.92
C ASN A 96 -14.52 0.23 1.59
N THR A 97 -14.28 -1.08 1.72
CA THR A 97 -15.20 -1.98 2.43
C THR A 97 -15.33 -1.60 3.91
N ILE A 98 -14.20 -1.37 4.60
CA ILE A 98 -14.17 -0.90 5.99
C ILE A 98 -14.93 0.43 6.12
N LYS A 99 -14.68 1.37 5.21
CA LYS A 99 -15.37 2.68 5.18
C LYS A 99 -16.88 2.55 5.06
N GLN A 100 -17.38 1.58 4.28
CA GLN A 100 -18.81 1.35 4.14
C GLN A 100 -19.41 0.69 5.38
N GLN A 101 -18.70 -0.25 5.98
CA GLN A 101 -19.14 -0.92 7.23
C GLN A 101 -19.21 0.05 8.41
N ALA A 102 -18.30 1.02 8.50
CA ALA A 102 -18.30 2.04 9.55
C ALA A 102 -19.44 3.09 9.40
N LYS A 103 -20.19 3.07 8.28
CA LYS A 103 -21.35 3.95 8.05
C LYS A 103 -22.70 3.28 8.34
N ALA A 104 -22.71 1.96 8.57
CA ALA A 104 -23.90 1.16 8.85
C ALA A 104 -24.10 1.02 10.37
#